data_AF-A0A2E0XA13-F1
#
_entry.id   AF-A0A2E0XA13-F1
#
_cell.length_a   1.000
_cell.length_b   1.000
_cell.length_c   1.000
_cell.angle_alpha   90.00
_cell.angle_beta   90.00
_cell.angle_gamma   90.00
#
_symmetry.space_group_name_H-M   'P 1'
#
loop_
_entity.id
_entity.type
_entity.pdbx_description
1 polymer ?
#
loop_
_entity_poly.entity_id
_entity_poly.type
_entity_poly.pdbx_seq_one_letter_code
_entity_poly.pdbx_strand_id
1 'polypeptide(L)'
;MPLSPTELAKLLELLAQTQNHELNCEQCLALVAEFAESQLAGQSVAANLQAVQQHLAVCGECREEYEALREALISMRENGPDE
;
A
#
# COMPACT_ATOMS: atom_id res chain seq x y z
N MET A 1 -11.65 27.22 17.93
CA MET A 1 -10.91 27.65 16.71
C MET A 1 -11.55 26.91 15.54
N PRO A 2 -12.17 27.59 14.57
CA PRO A 2 -12.77 26.91 13.42
C PRO A 2 -11.69 26.46 12.42
N LEU A 3 -11.89 25.31 11.77
CA LEU A 3 -11.04 24.84 10.67
C LEU A 3 -11.22 25.75 9.45
N SER A 4 -10.13 25.99 8.72
CA SER A 4 -10.21 26.62 7.39
C SER A 4 -10.90 25.69 6.37
N PRO A 5 -11.44 26.23 5.26
CA PRO A 5 -12.06 25.41 4.21
C PRO A 5 -11.13 24.33 3.66
N THR A 6 -9.82 24.61 3.56
CA THR A 6 -8.82 23.65 3.08
C THR A 6 -8.58 22.51 4.08
N GLU A 7 -8.48 22.83 5.37
CA GLU A 7 -8.34 21.82 6.43
C GLU A 7 -9.60 20.96 6.53
N LEU A 8 -10.78 21.56 6.36
CA LEU A 8 -12.05 20.85 6.33
C LEU A 8 -12.13 19.91 5.13
N ALA A 9 -11.70 20.33 3.94
CA ALA A 9 -11.66 19.48 2.75
C ALA A 9 -10.74 18.27 2.94
N LYS A 10 -9.54 18.49 3.49
CA LYS A 10 -8.61 17.40 3.84
C LYS A 10 -9.20 16.43 4.86
N LEU A 11 -9.87 16.95 5.88
CA LEU A 11 -10.52 16.12 6.89
C LEU A 11 -11.63 15.26 6.28
N LEU A 12 -12.47 15.84 5.41
CA LEU A 12 -13.53 15.11 4.70
C LEU A 12 -12.94 14.04 3.77
N GLU A 13 -11.84 14.33 3.09
CA GLU A 13 -11.13 13.37 2.24
C GLU A 13 -10.58 12.18 3.04
N LEU A 14 -9.99 12.44 4.21
CA LEU A 14 -9.51 11.38 5.11
C LEU A 14 -10.67 10.54 5.66
N LEU A 15 -11.78 11.16 6.05
CA LEU A 15 -12.97 10.45 6.53
C LEU A 15 -13.60 9.60 5.43
N ALA A 16 -13.64 10.09 4.18
CA ALA A 16 -14.17 9.34 3.04
C ALA A 16 -13.33 8.11 2.68
N GLN A 17 -12.06 8.08 3.09
CA GLN A 17 -11.14 6.96 2.90
C GLN A 17 -11.25 5.88 3.98
N THR A 18 -12.04 6.10 5.03
CA THR A 18 -12.22 5.11 6.09
C THR A 18 -13.06 3.93 5.60
N GLN A 19 -12.71 2.72 6.06
CA GLN A 19 -13.44 1.49 5.70
C GLN A 19 -13.84 0.70 6.95
N ASN A 20 -14.87 -0.14 6.82
CA ASN A 20 -15.29 -1.03 7.92
C ASN A 20 -14.19 -2.02 8.33
N HIS A 21 -13.27 -2.32 7.42
CA HIS A 21 -12.12 -3.17 7.68
C HIS A 21 -10.86 -2.49 7.15
N GLU A 22 -10.03 -2.03 8.08
CA GLU A 22 -8.74 -1.41 7.80
C GLU A 22 -7.63 -2.31 8.33
N LEU A 23 -6.55 -2.42 7.56
CA LEU A 23 -5.34 -3.06 8.04
C LEU A 23 -4.60 -2.09 8.96
N ASN A 24 -4.03 -2.60 10.04
CA ASN A 24 -2.94 -1.94 10.73
C ASN A 24 -1.61 -2.20 9.98
N CYS A 25 -0.53 -1.53 10.41
CA CYS A 25 0.78 -1.67 9.77
C CYS A 25 1.28 -3.13 9.77
N GLU A 26 1.11 -3.87 10.87
CA GLU A 26 1.55 -5.28 10.97
C GLU A 26 0.81 -6.17 9.97
N GLN A 27 -0.51 -6.03 9.86
CA GLN A 27 -1.34 -6.76 8.91
C GLN A 27 -1.02 -6.38 7.47
N CYS A 28 -0.72 -5.11 7.21
CA CYS A 28 -0.26 -4.64 5.89
C CYS A 28 1.06 -5.32 5.51
N LEU A 29 2.06 -5.27 6.40
CA LEU A 29 3.38 -5.88 6.15
C LEU A 29 3.32 -7.40 6.02
N ALA A 30 2.37 -8.07 6.68
CA ALA A 30 2.16 -9.52 6.49
C ALA A 30 1.68 -9.89 5.07
N LEU A 31 1.04 -8.96 4.35
CA LEU A 31 0.47 -9.17 3.01
C LEU A 31 1.23 -8.43 1.90
N VAL A 32 2.19 -7.57 2.25
CA VAL A 32 2.84 -6.63 1.30
C VAL A 32 3.64 -7.36 0.22
N ALA A 33 4.23 -8.52 0.53
CA ALA A 33 4.96 -9.33 -0.43
C ALA A 33 4.04 -9.94 -1.50
N GLU A 34 2.93 -10.55 -1.09
CA GLU A 34 1.91 -11.10 -2.01
C GLU A 34 1.34 -9.99 -2.91
N PHE A 35 1.09 -8.81 -2.33
CA PHE A 35 0.65 -7.63 -3.08
C PHE A 35 1.68 -7.18 -4.12
N ALA A 36 2.96 -7.08 -3.74
CA ALA A 36 4.03 -6.66 -4.64
C ALA A 36 4.24 -7.63 -5.81
N GLU A 37 4.24 -8.93 -5.55
CA GLU A 37 4.34 -9.96 -6.59
C GLU A 37 3.14 -9.91 -7.55
N SER A 38 1.91 -9.81 -7.01
CA SER A 38 0.69 -9.70 -7.82
C SER A 38 0.72 -8.48 -8.75
N GLN A 39 1.18 -7.33 -8.23
CA GLN A 39 1.37 -6.10 -9.01
C GLN A 39 2.43 -6.27 -10.11
N LEU A 40 3.56 -6.91 -9.79
CA LEU A 40 4.65 -7.16 -10.74
C LEU A 40 4.30 -8.20 -11.80
N ALA A 41 3.36 -9.09 -11.51
CA ALA A 41 2.81 -10.07 -12.45
C ALA A 41 1.71 -9.47 -13.35
N GLY A 42 1.29 -8.23 -13.11
CA GLY A 42 0.16 -7.60 -13.81
C GLY A 42 -1.18 -8.31 -13.54
N GLN A 43 -1.27 -9.04 -12.42
CA GLN A 43 -2.50 -9.75 -12.04
C GLN A 43 -3.48 -8.77 -11.40
N SER A 44 -4.78 -9.04 -11.56
CA SER A 44 -5.80 -8.29 -10.84
C SER A 44 -5.60 -8.47 -9.33
N VAL A 45 -5.44 -7.36 -8.61
CA VAL A 45 -5.32 -7.35 -7.15
C VAL A 45 -6.56 -8.02 -6.56
N ALA A 46 -6.36 -9.13 -5.86
CA ALA A 46 -7.43 -9.85 -5.18
C ALA A 46 -8.11 -8.96 -4.13
N ALA A 47 -9.37 -9.21 -3.82
CA ALA A 47 -10.15 -8.34 -2.92
C ALA A 47 -9.51 -8.20 -1.52
N ASN A 48 -8.82 -9.23 -1.02
CA ASN A 48 -8.05 -9.19 0.23
C ASN A 48 -6.83 -8.26 0.16
N LEU A 49 -6.28 -8.03 -1.03
CA LEU A 49 -5.11 -7.18 -1.25
C LEU A 49 -5.48 -5.71 -1.55
N GLN A 50 -6.76 -5.41 -1.83
CA GLN A 50 -7.24 -4.03 -1.94
C GLN A 50 -7.08 -3.26 -0.62
N ALA A 51 -7.21 -3.93 0.52
CA ALA A 51 -6.99 -3.31 1.83
C ALA A 51 -5.53 -2.91 2.06
N VAL A 52 -4.57 -3.64 1.46
CA VAL A 52 -3.14 -3.27 1.44
C VAL A 52 -2.97 -1.99 0.63
N GLN A 53 -3.52 -1.93 -0.58
CA GLN A 53 -3.46 -0.71 -1.41
C GLN A 53 -4.03 0.52 -0.69
N GLN A 54 -5.15 0.36 0.02
CA GLN A 54 -5.73 1.43 0.83
C GLN A 54 -4.79 1.86 1.97
N HIS A 55 -4.21 0.91 2.70
CA HIS A 55 -3.28 1.24 3.78
C HIS A 55 -2.05 1.99 3.27
N LEU A 56 -1.45 1.55 2.16
CA LEU A 56 -0.32 2.23 1.52
C LEU A 56 -0.68 3.65 1.05
N ALA A 57 -1.96 3.90 0.71
CA ALA A 57 -2.43 5.24 0.36
C ALA A 57 -2.35 6.23 1.55
N VAL A 58 -2.49 5.73 2.78
CA VAL A 58 -2.58 6.53 4.01
C VAL A 58 -1.28 6.53 4.83
N CYS A 59 -0.58 5.39 4.92
CA CYS A 59 0.63 5.24 5.72
C CYS A 59 1.90 5.42 4.87
N GLY A 60 2.68 6.46 5.17
CA GLY A 60 3.95 6.73 4.49
C GLY A 60 5.01 5.65 4.74
N GLU A 61 5.16 5.20 5.99
CA GLU A 61 6.14 4.18 6.37
C GLU A 61 5.91 2.86 5.62
N CYS A 62 4.67 2.35 5.63
CA CYS A 62 4.35 1.12 4.91
C CYS A 62 4.54 1.26 3.39
N ARG A 63 4.36 2.47 2.84
CA ARG A 63 4.62 2.75 1.43
C ARG A 63 6.10 2.66 1.10
N GLU A 64 6.95 3.25 1.92
CA GLU A 64 8.41 3.18 1.74
C GLU A 64 8.90 1.72 1.76
N GLU A 65 8.41 0.91 2.72
CA GLU A 65 8.72 -0.52 2.79
C GLU A 65 8.26 -1.30 1.55
N TYR A 66 7.06 -1.01 1.05
CA TYR A 66 6.55 -1.59 -0.19
C TYR A 66 7.41 -1.22 -1.41
N GLU A 67 7.81 0.05 -1.53
CA GLU A 67 8.62 0.53 -2.65
C GLU A 67 10.00 -0.12 -2.66
N ALA A 68 10.64 -0.21 -1.49
CA ALA A 68 11.92 -0.91 -1.30
C ALA A 68 11.82 -2.40 -1.67
N LEU A 69 10.77 -3.08 -1.20
CA LEU A 69 10.52 -4.49 -1.55
C LEU A 69 10.32 -4.66 -3.06
N ARG A 70 9.52 -3.78 -3.68
CA ARG A 70 9.26 -3.85 -5.12
C ARG A 70 10.53 -3.66 -5.94
N GLU A 71 11.39 -2.72 -5.55
CA GLU A 71 12.69 -2.50 -6.20
C GLU A 71 13.58 -3.74 -6.10
N ALA A 72 13.70 -4.32 -4.90
CA ALA A 72 14.47 -5.55 -4.69
C ALA A 72 13.96 -6.70 -5.57
N LEU A 73 12.63 -6.91 -5.64
CA LEU A 73 12.02 -7.94 -6.49
C LEU A 73 12.29 -7.70 -7.99
N ILE A 74 12.26 -6.45 -8.45
CA ILE A 74 12.61 -6.11 -9.84
C ILE A 74 14.08 -6.46 -10.11
N SER A 75 15.00 -6.03 -9.23
CA SER A 75 16.43 -6.32 -9.35
C SER A 75 16.70 -7.84 -9.35
N MET A 76 16.02 -8.62 -8.52
CA MET A 76 16.16 -10.08 -8.50
C MET A 76 15.68 -10.75 -9.79
N ARG A 77 14.66 -10.18 -10.45
CA ARG A 77 14.15 -10.71 -11.74
C ARG A 77 15.04 -10.37 -12.92
N GLU A 78 15.69 -9.21 -12.89
CA GLU A 78 16.66 -8.77 -13.90
C GLU A 78 17.99 -9.54 -13.79
N ASN A 79 18.39 -9.92 -12.58
CA ASN A 79 19.58 -10.71 -12.28
C ASN A 79 19.26 -12.21 -12.08
N GLY A 80 18.54 -12.84 -13.02
CA GLY A 80 18.08 -14.24 -12.91
C GLY A 80 19.12 -15.26 -12.40
N PRO A 81 18.68 -16.44 -11.90
CA PRO A 81 19.40 -17.33 -10.96
C PRO A 81 20.57 -18.14 -11.55
N ASP A 82 21.43 -17.51 -12.35
CA ASP A 82 22.64 -18.11 -12.94
C ASP A 82 23.93 -17.60 -12.26
N GLU A 83 24.05 -17.77 -10.94
CA GLU A 83 25.35 -17.91 -10.24
C GLU A 83 25.41 -19.23 -9.46
#